data_AF-A0A0F9AKD4-F1
#
_entry.id   AF-A0A0F9AKD4-F1
#
_cell.length_a   1.000
_cell.length_b   1.000
_cell.length_c   1.000
_cell.angle_alpha   90.00
_cell.angle_beta   90.00
_cell.angle_gamma   90.00
#
_symmetry.space_group_name_H-M   'P 1'
#
loop_
_entity.id
_entity.type
_entity.pdbx_description
1 polymer ?
#
loop_
_entity_poly.entity_id
_entity_poly.type
_entity_poly.pdbx_seq_one_letter_code
_entity_poly.pdbx_strand_id
1 'polypeptide(L)' 'VKYALIHEFGGRIVPKKGKHLKFQVDGQWRSVEEVNIPARPYLRPAAAVVYPRLAVNIAETLRFL' A
#
# COMPACT_ATOMS: atom_id res chain seq x y z
N VAL A 1 -7.18 10.84 -0.29
CA VAL A 1 -6.05 10.50 0.61
C VAL A 1 -4.91 9.95 -0.23
N LYS A 2 -3.68 10.47 -0.11
CA LYS A 2 -2.53 9.94 -0.85
C LYS A 2 -2.07 8.67 -0.14
N TYR A 3 -2.32 7.51 -0.74
CA TYR A 3 -2.04 6.20 -0.15
C TYR A 3 -0.97 5.49 -0.98
N ALA A 4 0.13 5.13 -0.33
CA ALA A 4 1.20 4.36 -0.95
C ALA A 4 1.02 2.87 -0.65
N LEU A 5 1.39 2.03 -1.63
CA LEU A 5 1.29 0.58 -1.51
C LEU A 5 1.97 0.03 -0.25
N ILE A 6 3.11 0.62 0.15
CA ILE A 6 3.85 0.23 1.35
C ILE A 6 3.05 0.38 2.66
N HIS A 7 2.01 1.21 2.70
CA HIS A 7 1.12 1.28 3.85
C HIS A 7 0.20 0.07 3.96
N GLU A 8 -0.21 -0.54 2.83
CA GLU A 8 -1.05 -1.73 2.84
C GLU A 8 -0.29 -2.95 3.37
N PHE A 9 0.93 -3.14 2.87
CA PHE A 9 1.74 -4.32 3.15
C PHE A 9 2.71 -4.15 4.33
N GLY A 10 2.96 -2.90 4.73
CA GLY A 10 4.15 -2.57 5.52
C GLY A 10 5.43 -2.76 4.70
N GLY A 11 6.56 -2.54 5.35
CA GLY A 11 7.86 -2.83 4.75
C GLY A 11 9.02 -2.13 5.43
N ARG A 12 10.21 -2.57 5.05
CA ARG A 12 11.48 -1.98 5.45
C ARG A 12 12.05 -1.17 4.30
N ILE A 13 12.31 0.11 4.54
CA ILE A 13 12.91 1.04 3.58
C ILE A 13 14.38 1.21 3.95
N VAL A 14 15.26 1.02 2.97
CA VAL A 14 16.71 1.14 3.13
C VAL A 14 17.31 2.09 2.06
N PRO A 15 18.48 2.69 2.32
CA PRO A 15 19.20 3.51 1.36
C PRO A 15 19.60 2.72 0.12
N LYS A 16 19.45 3.31 -1.07
CA LYS A 16 19.84 2.65 -2.34
C LYS A 16 21.32 2.85 -2.71
N LYS A 17 21.86 4.05 -2.48
CA LYS A 17 23.22 4.44 -2.94
C LYS A 17 24.06 5.14 -1.86
N GLY A 18 23.53 5.33 -0.66
CA GLY A 18 24.20 6.05 0.43
C GLY A 18 24.15 5.25 1.74
N LYS A 19 24.78 5.78 2.80
CA LYS A 19 24.79 5.12 4.11
C LYS A 19 23.51 5.31 4.91
N HIS A 20 22.79 6.42 4.67
CA HIS A 20 21.58 6.78 5.42
C HIS A 20 20.47 7.27 4.49
N LEU A 21 19.24 7.09 4.93
CA LEU A 21 18.06 7.78 4.43
C LEU A 21 18.05 9.20 4.99
N LYS A 22 17.74 10.18 4.15
CA LYS A 22 17.63 11.58 4.57
C LYS A 22 16.32 12.18 4.09
N PHE A 23 15.51 12.66 5.02
CA PHE A 23 14.19 13.22 4.75
C PHE A 23 13.81 14.23 5.86
N GLN A 24 12.80 15.06 5.61
CA GLN A 24 12.29 15.99 6.63
C GLN A 24 11.09 15.40 7.36
N VAL A 25 11.05 15.64 8.67
CA VAL A 25 9.90 15.37 9.55
C VAL A 25 9.68 16.63 10.37
N ASP A 26 8.50 17.22 10.29
CA ASP A 26 8.11 18.43 11.01
C ASP A 26 9.13 19.59 10.86
N GLY A 27 9.60 19.79 9.62
CA GLY A 27 10.59 20.83 9.27
C GLY A 27 12.03 20.50 9.66
N GLN A 28 12.28 19.38 10.34
CA GLN A 28 13.62 18.96 10.76
C GLN A 28 14.17 17.86 9.84
N TRP A 29 15.43 18.02 9.43
CA TRP A 29 16.13 16.96 8.71
C TRP A 29 16.43 15.79 9.63
N ARG A 30 16.01 14.60 9.23
CA ARG A 30 16.34 13.33 9.86
C ARG A 30 17.27 12.54 8.96
N SER A 31 18.21 11.84 9.59
CA SER A 31 19.14 10.92 8.94
C SER A 31 19.11 9.60 9.70
N VAL A 32 18.71 8.52 9.06
CA VAL A 32 18.52 7.19 9.69
C VAL A 32 19.01 6.08 8.78
N GLU A 33 19.37 4.94 9.35
CA GLU A 33 19.83 3.77 8.57
C GLU A 33 18.68 3.09 7.83
N GLU A 34 17.51 3.00 8.45
CA GLU A 34 16.31 2.40 7.86
C GLU A 34 15.02 2.98 8.43
N VAL A 35 13.91 2.70 7.76
CA VAL A 35 12.56 2.98 8.25
C VAL A 35 11.73 1.72 8.14
N ASN A 36 11.14 1.29 9.26
CA ASN A 36 10.18 0.19 9.29
C ASN A 36 8.76 0.73 9.39
N ILE A 37 7.91 0.37 8.43
CA ILE A 37 6.50 0.77 8.38
C ILE A 37 5.65 -0.47 8.66
N PRO A 38 4.78 -0.45 9.68
CA PRO A 38 3.85 -1.55 9.91
C PRO A 38 2.75 -1.58 8.84
N ALA A 39 2.24 -2.78 8.55
CA ALA A 39 1.10 -2.95 7.67
C ALA A 39 -0.16 -2.28 8.24
N ARG A 40 -0.90 -1.57 7.39
CA ARG A 40 -2.17 -0.89 7.67
C ARG A 40 -3.17 -1.26 6.58
N PRO A 41 -3.66 -2.51 6.56
CA PRO A 41 -4.51 -2.99 5.49
C PRO A 41 -5.84 -2.22 5.46
N TYR A 42 -6.15 -1.64 4.31
CA TYR A 42 -7.40 -0.91 4.07
C TYR A 42 -8.09 -1.41 2.80
N LEU A 43 -7.35 -1.53 1.70
CA LEU A 43 -7.92 -1.86 0.40
C LEU A 43 -8.10 -3.37 0.20
N ARG A 44 -7.14 -4.20 0.62
CA ARG A 44 -7.18 -5.65 0.36
C ARG A 44 -8.32 -6.36 1.09
N PRO A 45 -8.63 -6.03 2.37
CA PRO A 45 -9.79 -6.65 3.04
C PRO A 45 -11.10 -6.36 2.31
N ALA A 46 -11.31 -5.11 1.89
CA ALA A 46 -12.50 -4.73 1.12
C ALA A 46 -12.56 -5.46 -0.24
N ALA A 47 -11.44 -5.51 -0.96
CA ALA A 47 -11.34 -6.22 -2.22
C ALA A 47 -11.62 -7.73 -2.06
N ALA A 48 -11.11 -8.37 -1.00
CA ALA A 48 -11.36 -9.78 -0.72
C ALA A 48 -12.86 -10.09 -0.51
N VAL A 49 -13.62 -9.15 0.06
CA VAL A 49 -15.08 -9.28 0.23
C VAL A 49 -15.83 -9.10 -1.10
N VAL A 50 -15.38 -8.19 -1.95
CA VAL A 50 -16.13 -7.77 -3.16
C VAL A 50 -15.76 -8.61 -4.40
N TYR A 51 -14.48 -8.91 -4.62
CA TYR A 51 -14.02 -9.56 -5.84
C TYR A 51 -14.65 -10.92 -6.17
N PRO A 52 -14.96 -11.79 -5.20
CA PRO A 52 -15.68 -13.03 -5.49
C PRO A 52 -17.04 -12.81 -6.17
N ARG A 53 -17.68 -11.65 -5.93
CA ARG A 53 -18.98 -11.29 -6.52
C ARG A 53 -18.85 -10.76 -7.95
N LEU A 54 -17.69 -10.23 -8.33
CA LEU A 54 -17.48 -9.65 -9.66
C LEU A 54 -17.68 -10.68 -10.77
N ALA A 55 -17.14 -11.89 -10.60
CA ALA A 55 -17.27 -12.96 -11.60
C ALA A 55 -18.74 -13.35 -11.83
N VAL A 56 -19.53 -13.41 -10.75
CA VAL A 56 -20.98 -13.69 -10.83
C VAL A 56 -21.70 -12.57 -11.57
N ASN A 57 -21.48 -11.32 -11.15
CA ASN A 57 -22.16 -10.16 -11.75
C ASN A 57 -21.83 -9.99 -13.25
N ILE A 58 -20.58 -10.26 -13.66
CA ILE A 58 -20.15 -10.20 -15.06
C ILE A 58 -20.85 -11.32 -15.86
N ALA A 59 -20.85 -12.54 -15.34
CA ALA A 59 -21.52 -13.66 -15.99
C ALA A 59 -23.03 -13.45 -16.12
N GLU A 60 -23.68 -12.85 -15.13
CA GLU A 60 -25.10 -12.48 -15.20
C GLU A 60 -25.35 -11.40 -16.25
N THR A 61 -24.54 -10.33 -16.27
CA THR A 61 -24.71 -9.22 -17.24
C THR A 61 -24.55 -9.69 -18.69
N LEU A 62 -23.56 -10.53 -18.96
CA LEU A 62 -23.30 -11.07 -20.30
C LEU A 62 -24.40 -12.02 -20.79
N ARG A 63 -25.28 -12.54 -19.93
CA ARG A 63 -26.43 -13.37 -20.33
C ARG A 63 -27.59 -12.56 -20.91
N PHE A 64 -27.60 -11.24 -20.73
CA PHE A 64 -28.66 -10.34 -21.19
C PHE A 64 -28.22 -9.48 -22.39
N LEU A 65 -27.04 -9.72 -22.95
CA LEU A 65 -26.49 -9.12 -24.17
C LEU A 65 -26.52 -10.13 -25.31
#